data_AF-A0A3A9FN28-F1
#
_entry.id   AF-A0A3A9FN28-F1
#
_cell.length_a   1.000
_cell.length_b   1.000
_cell.length_c   1.000
_cell.angle_alpha   90.00
_cell.angle_beta   90.00
_cell.angle_gamma   90.00
#
_symmetry.space_group_name_H-M   'P 1'
#
loop_
_entity.id
_entity.type
_entity.pdbx_description
1 polymer ?
#
loop_
_entity_poly.entity_id
_entity_poly.type
_entity_poly.pdbx_seq_one_letter_code
_entity_poly.pdbx_strand_id
1 'polypeptide(L)'
;MQRTYSLKSLSLIMAVVMMLALVLSTNMTVSVCADSDSDSRYVAYNPGGGSGGGSGGGGGGGGGSSYIRKTTSGGLLNYSSIPIGHRLGAVGTTGTASVGSVSVATATKATSSAVAAAVAQARSTGASQARARVTFANAGTLTSDIFNAIANAALSAGKGMSVSVVVNADTLDATGAVAARMSIDVALAVQSGRSINTSIDVNANSRTNAAIANHLENYFANDMAVVTFGQKGSFGMNVPVALKADLSALNVNSLQFYSYDVASNSYSEIATEYSIDRNGYVHFTTPTGNSVVITDAPLTAK
;
A
#
# COMPACT_ATOMS: atom_id res chain seq x y z
N MET A 1 8.53 -17.99 51.52
CA MET A 1 7.46 -18.27 50.54
C MET A 1 8.10 -18.73 49.23
N GLN A 2 8.23 -20.05 49.01
CA GLN A 2 8.64 -20.59 47.72
C GLN A 2 7.41 -20.71 46.82
N ARG A 3 7.45 -20.10 45.63
CA ARG A 3 6.41 -20.26 44.61
C ARG A 3 6.65 -21.57 43.86
N THR A 4 5.79 -22.54 44.09
CA THR A 4 5.69 -23.76 43.31
C THR A 4 5.03 -23.43 41.98
N TYR A 5 5.79 -23.40 40.89
CA TYR A 5 5.24 -23.23 39.54
C TYR A 5 4.65 -24.56 39.06
N SER A 6 3.41 -24.53 38.59
CA SER A 6 2.69 -25.69 38.05
C SER A 6 3.40 -26.22 36.79
N LEU A 7 3.51 -27.55 36.64
CA LEU A 7 4.12 -28.19 35.47
C LEU A 7 3.49 -27.75 34.12
N LYS A 8 2.25 -27.25 34.12
CA LYS A 8 1.61 -26.69 32.92
C LYS A 8 2.25 -25.38 32.45
N SER A 9 2.77 -24.56 33.37
CA SER A 9 3.47 -23.30 33.00
C SER A 9 4.86 -23.53 32.41
N LEU A 10 5.55 -24.61 32.79
CA LEU A 10 6.87 -24.94 32.23
C LEU A 10 6.76 -25.48 30.79
N SER A 11 5.71 -26.26 30.49
CA SER A 11 5.48 -26.79 29.14
C SER A 11 5.13 -25.71 28.12
N LEU A 12 4.43 -24.65 28.54
CA LEU A 12 4.06 -23.54 27.66
C LEU A 12 5.26 -22.63 27.35
N ILE A 13 6.15 -22.41 28.33
CA ILE A 13 7.38 -21.63 28.13
C ILE A 13 8.37 -22.39 27.23
N MET A 14 8.50 -23.71 27.39
CA MET A 14 9.32 -24.54 26.50
C MET A 14 8.78 -24.56 25.05
N ALA A 15 7.46 -24.58 24.86
CA ALA A 15 6.86 -24.52 23.52
C ALA A 15 7.10 -23.17 22.82
N VAL A 16 7.03 -22.05 23.56
CA VAL A 16 7.30 -20.71 23.01
C VAL A 16 8.79 -20.53 22.68
N VAL A 17 9.70 -21.09 23.48
CA VAL A 17 11.15 -21.04 23.20
C VAL A 17 11.54 -21.95 22.02
N MET A 18 10.92 -23.13 21.86
CA MET A 18 11.15 -23.97 20.67
C MET A 18 10.58 -23.36 19.37
N MET A 19 9.44 -22.65 19.43
CA MET A 19 8.91 -21.98 18.25
C MET A 19 9.76 -20.76 17.82
N LEU A 20 10.41 -20.09 18.76
CA LEU A 20 11.32 -18.98 18.44
C LEU A 20 12.66 -19.46 17.85
N ALA A 21 13.11 -20.66 18.19
CA ALA A 21 14.32 -21.26 17.62
C ALA A 21 14.14 -21.80 16.19
N LEU A 22 12.91 -22.09 15.75
CA LEU A 22 12.64 -22.64 14.41
C LEU A 22 12.59 -21.56 13.30
N VAL A 23 12.62 -20.26 13.66
CA VAL A 23 12.52 -19.15 12.69
C VAL A 23 13.90 -18.59 12.27
N LEU A 24 15.02 -19.12 12.78
CA LEU A 24 16.37 -18.63 12.46
C LEU A 24 17.24 -19.54 11.56
N SER A 25 16.67 -20.46 10.78
CA SER A 25 17.46 -21.28 9.84
C SER A 25 16.92 -21.33 8.41
N THR A 26 16.93 -20.18 7.73
CA THR A 26 17.06 -20.15 6.26
C THR A 26 17.99 -19.02 5.84
N ASN A 27 19.28 -19.22 6.06
CA ASN A 27 20.30 -18.53 5.25
C ASN A 27 20.27 -19.19 3.87
N MET A 28 19.55 -18.61 2.91
CA MET A 28 19.83 -18.91 1.50
C MET A 28 21.13 -18.21 1.13
N THR A 29 22.21 -19.00 1.13
CA THR A 29 23.38 -18.79 0.30
C THR A 29 22.93 -18.63 -1.15
N VAL A 30 23.13 -17.43 -1.71
CA VAL A 30 23.14 -17.29 -3.18
C VAL A 30 24.53 -17.67 -3.62
N SER A 31 24.61 -18.83 -4.28
CA SER A 31 25.80 -19.29 -4.98
C SER A 31 26.19 -18.26 -6.03
N VAL A 32 27.42 -17.76 -5.93
CA VAL A 32 28.04 -16.98 -6.99
C VAL A 32 28.63 -18.01 -7.96
N CYS A 33 27.95 -18.29 -9.06
CA CYS A 33 28.65 -18.86 -10.21
C CYS A 33 29.38 -17.68 -10.89
N ALA A 34 30.66 -17.55 -10.57
CA ALA A 34 31.59 -16.94 -11.49
C ALA A 34 31.63 -17.80 -12.76
N ASP A 35 31.50 -17.19 -13.93
CA ASP A 35 32.22 -17.71 -15.07
C ASP A 35 32.93 -16.56 -15.77
N SER A 36 34.20 -16.82 -16.05
CA SER A 36 35.17 -15.88 -16.59
C SER A 36 35.16 -15.97 -18.13
N ASP A 37 35.72 -14.94 -18.75
CA ASP A 37 35.99 -14.79 -20.19
C ASP A 37 36.22 -16.09 -20.99
N SER A 38 35.67 -16.13 -22.21
CA SER A 38 36.44 -16.54 -23.38
C SER A 38 35.81 -16.07 -24.71
N ASP A 39 36.60 -15.27 -25.43
CA ASP A 39 36.52 -15.07 -26.88
C ASP A 39 36.49 -16.43 -27.59
N SER A 40 35.56 -16.62 -28.54
CA SER A 40 35.54 -17.73 -29.50
C SER A 40 34.57 -17.45 -30.64
N ARG A 41 35.13 -16.85 -31.68
CA ARG A 41 34.61 -16.82 -33.07
C ARG A 41 34.18 -18.22 -33.52
N TYR A 42 32.99 -18.35 -34.10
CA TYR A 42 32.79 -19.13 -35.33
C TYR A 42 31.52 -18.71 -36.08
N VAL A 43 31.60 -18.86 -37.40
CA VAL A 43 30.89 -18.15 -38.45
C VAL A 43 29.83 -19.04 -39.12
N ALA A 44 28.76 -18.37 -39.60
CA ALA A 44 27.86 -18.68 -40.72
C ALA A 44 26.96 -19.94 -40.72
N TYR A 45 25.65 -19.69 -40.90
CA TYR A 45 24.98 -20.12 -42.14
C TYR A 45 23.81 -19.18 -42.47
N ASN A 46 23.92 -18.54 -43.63
CA ASN A 46 22.84 -17.87 -44.36
C ASN A 46 22.62 -18.69 -45.64
N PRO A 47 21.37 -18.92 -46.05
CA PRO A 47 21.03 -18.82 -47.46
C PRO A 47 19.86 -17.86 -47.65
N GLY A 48 20.05 -16.93 -48.57
CA GLY A 48 19.18 -15.78 -48.79
C GLY A 48 17.94 -16.05 -49.63
N GLY A 49 17.22 -14.96 -49.87
CA GLY A 49 16.27 -14.86 -50.98
C GLY A 49 15.15 -13.84 -50.74
N GLY A 50 15.14 -12.74 -51.51
CA GLY A 50 13.91 -11.99 -51.81
C GLY A 50 13.93 -10.49 -51.51
N SER A 51 14.23 -9.70 -52.53
CA SER A 51 14.07 -8.25 -52.65
C SER A 51 12.62 -7.85 -52.93
N GLY A 52 12.19 -6.68 -52.45
CA GLY A 52 10.94 -6.02 -52.87
C GLY A 52 10.58 -4.81 -52.01
N GLY A 53 10.59 -3.62 -52.60
CA GLY A 53 10.30 -2.34 -51.93
C GLY A 53 8.80 -2.01 -51.79
N GLY A 54 8.50 -0.90 -51.12
CA GLY A 54 7.16 -0.31 -51.08
C GLY A 54 6.94 0.62 -49.89
N SER A 55 6.84 1.92 -50.17
CA SER A 55 6.39 2.99 -49.29
C SER A 55 4.86 2.98 -49.11
N GLY A 56 4.37 3.46 -47.96
CA GLY A 56 2.94 3.77 -47.75
C GLY A 56 2.55 3.83 -46.27
N GLY A 57 2.05 4.98 -45.82
CA GLY A 57 1.78 5.26 -44.40
C GLY A 57 0.35 5.01 -43.90
N GLY A 58 0.12 5.43 -42.65
CA GLY A 58 -1.16 5.90 -42.14
C GLY A 58 -2.07 4.87 -41.44
N GLY A 59 -2.42 5.17 -40.17
CA GLY A 59 -3.77 4.90 -39.66
C GLY A 59 -3.95 3.82 -38.58
N GLY A 60 -3.90 4.25 -37.31
CA GLY A 60 -4.97 4.13 -36.30
C GLY A 60 -5.73 2.83 -36.01
N GLY A 61 -5.86 2.53 -34.70
CA GLY A 61 -6.84 1.63 -34.09
C GLY A 61 -6.20 0.33 -33.61
N GLY A 62 -6.04 0.05 -32.31
CA GLY A 62 -7.10 0.02 -31.30
C GLY A 62 -7.33 -1.44 -30.94
N GLY A 63 -6.69 -1.94 -29.88
CA GLY A 63 -6.81 -3.33 -29.46
C GLY A 63 -5.87 -3.66 -28.31
N GLY A 64 -6.26 -3.30 -27.08
CA GLY A 64 -5.53 -3.65 -25.88
C GLY A 64 -5.54 -5.17 -25.66
N SER A 65 -4.45 -5.83 -26.05
CA SER A 65 -4.22 -7.23 -25.72
C SER A 65 -3.57 -7.32 -24.34
N SER A 66 -4.36 -7.82 -23.38
CA SER A 66 -3.92 -8.15 -22.02
C SER A 66 -2.96 -9.35 -22.06
N TYR A 67 -1.66 -9.08 -22.04
CA TYR A 67 -0.66 -10.13 -21.83
C TYR A 67 -0.60 -10.49 -20.35
N ILE A 68 -1.29 -11.58 -20.00
CA ILE A 68 -1.06 -12.33 -18.77
C ILE A 68 0.34 -12.93 -18.86
N ARG A 69 1.32 -12.36 -18.16
CA ARG A 69 2.57 -13.08 -17.84
C ARG A 69 2.40 -13.80 -16.51
N LYS A 70 2.23 -15.11 -16.60
CA LYS A 70 2.36 -16.05 -15.48
C LYS A 70 3.82 -16.05 -15.03
N THR A 71 4.13 -15.45 -13.88
CA THR A 71 5.43 -15.64 -13.22
C THR A 71 5.31 -16.78 -12.21
N THR A 72 6.07 -17.84 -12.48
CA THR A 72 6.21 -19.00 -11.60
C THR A 72 6.98 -18.60 -10.34
N SER A 73 6.26 -18.24 -9.28
CA SER A 73 6.53 -18.50 -7.84
C SER A 73 5.79 -17.47 -6.96
N GLY A 74 4.91 -17.97 -6.09
CA GLY A 74 4.28 -17.22 -4.98
C GLY A 74 3.21 -16.20 -5.38
N GLY A 75 1.94 -16.49 -5.03
CA GLY A 75 0.76 -15.74 -5.44
C GLY A 75 0.86 -14.21 -5.27
N LEU A 76 0.72 -13.49 -6.38
CA LEU A 76 0.58 -12.04 -6.42
C LEU A 76 -0.90 -11.69 -6.50
N LEU A 77 -1.39 -11.02 -5.45
CA LEU A 77 -2.71 -10.39 -5.43
C LEU A 77 -2.80 -9.37 -6.58
N ASN A 78 -3.84 -9.52 -7.40
CA ASN A 78 -4.16 -8.67 -8.53
C ASN A 78 -4.62 -7.27 -8.07
N TYR A 79 -3.71 -6.30 -8.06
CA TYR A 79 -4.02 -4.89 -7.77
C TYR A 79 -3.90 -4.02 -9.04
N SER A 80 -4.85 -4.17 -9.97
CA SER A 80 -5.03 -3.19 -11.05
C SER A 80 -6.43 -2.57 -10.99
N SER A 81 -6.58 -1.50 -10.21
CA SER A 81 -7.49 -0.36 -10.48
C SER A 81 -7.58 0.54 -9.25
N ILE A 82 -6.53 1.32 -8.95
CA ILE A 82 -6.66 2.54 -8.15
C ILE A 82 -6.29 3.69 -9.09
N PRO A 83 -7.26 4.38 -9.72
CA PRO A 83 -6.97 5.54 -10.54
C PRO A 83 -6.61 6.72 -9.63
N ILE A 84 -5.34 7.12 -9.64
CA ILE A 84 -4.93 8.44 -9.13
C ILE A 84 -4.89 9.36 -10.36
N GLY A 85 -5.72 10.39 -10.35
CA GLY A 85 -6.08 11.26 -11.49
C GLY A 85 -4.97 12.18 -12.04
N HIS A 86 -3.79 11.66 -12.36
CA HIS A 86 -2.80 12.41 -13.16
C HIS A 86 -2.24 11.53 -14.27
N ARG A 87 -2.24 12.08 -15.51
CA ARG A 87 -1.86 11.49 -16.81
C ARG A 87 -0.87 10.31 -16.74
N LEU A 88 -1.23 9.25 -17.47
CA LEU A 88 -0.58 7.94 -17.59
C LEU A 88 0.94 8.03 -17.84
N GLY A 89 1.71 7.85 -16.78
CA GLY A 89 3.07 7.34 -16.84
C GLY A 89 3.06 5.85 -16.44
N ALA A 90 3.98 5.06 -17.00
CA ALA A 90 4.17 3.66 -16.64
C ALA A 90 4.31 3.45 -15.11
N VAL A 91 3.56 2.48 -14.56
CA VAL A 91 3.58 2.13 -13.13
C VAL A 91 4.31 0.80 -12.94
N GLY A 92 5.48 0.82 -12.32
CA GLY A 92 6.13 -0.38 -11.80
C GLY A 92 5.58 -0.68 -10.41
N THR A 93 5.08 -1.89 -10.18
CA THR A 93 4.56 -2.33 -8.88
C THR A 93 5.37 -3.52 -8.39
N THR A 94 5.98 -3.41 -7.21
CA THR A 94 6.54 -4.56 -6.48
C THR A 94 6.03 -4.51 -5.05
N GLY A 95 5.36 -5.56 -4.60
CA GLY A 95 4.91 -5.71 -3.22
C GLY A 95 5.98 -6.40 -2.38
N THR A 96 6.29 -5.84 -1.21
CA THR A 96 7.04 -6.55 -0.16
C THR A 96 6.10 -6.71 1.02
N ALA A 97 5.68 -7.92 1.33
CA ALA A 97 4.89 -8.20 2.53
C ALA A 97 5.80 -8.04 3.76
N SER A 98 5.76 -6.86 4.38
CA SER A 98 6.16 -6.70 5.78
C SER A 98 4.99 -7.12 6.66
N VAL A 99 5.22 -7.81 7.77
CA VAL A 99 4.24 -7.97 8.85
C VAL A 99 4.92 -7.39 10.10
N GLY A 100 4.48 -6.22 10.57
CA GLY A 100 5.11 -5.49 11.67
C GLY A 100 5.92 -4.27 11.23
N SER A 101 6.73 -3.74 12.17
CA SER A 101 7.49 -2.49 11.98
C SER A 101 8.40 -2.56 10.75
N VAL A 102 8.27 -1.58 9.86
CA VAL A 102 9.09 -1.49 8.65
C VAL A 102 10.47 -0.96 9.03
N SER A 103 11.53 -1.69 8.66
CA SER A 103 12.91 -1.20 8.86
C SER A 103 13.38 -0.34 7.68
N VAL A 104 14.36 0.54 7.92
CA VAL A 104 15.03 1.33 6.88
C VAL A 104 15.61 0.43 5.77
N ALA A 105 16.19 -0.71 6.14
CA ALA A 105 16.75 -1.67 5.18
C ALA A 105 15.66 -2.29 4.30
N THR A 106 14.55 -2.72 4.90
CA THR A 106 13.38 -3.26 4.19
C THR A 106 12.81 -2.22 3.23
N ALA A 107 12.63 -0.99 3.70
CA ALA A 107 12.07 0.09 2.90
C ALA A 107 12.97 0.47 1.72
N THR A 108 14.27 0.60 1.95
CA THR A 108 15.28 0.85 0.91
C THR A 108 15.23 -0.23 -0.17
N LYS A 109 15.30 -1.52 0.22
CA LYS A 109 15.30 -2.64 -0.72
C LYS A 109 14.03 -2.70 -1.57
N ALA A 110 12.86 -2.56 -0.92
CA ALA A 110 11.57 -2.56 -1.61
C ALA A 110 11.47 -1.41 -2.61
N THR A 111 11.95 -0.23 -2.21
CA THR A 111 11.93 0.97 -3.07
C THR A 111 12.86 0.85 -4.26
N SER A 112 14.12 0.45 -4.06
CA SER A 112 15.05 0.26 -5.18
C SER A 112 14.52 -0.72 -6.22
N SER A 113 13.85 -1.79 -5.76
CA SER A 113 13.22 -2.78 -6.65
C SER A 113 12.03 -2.18 -7.42
N ALA A 114 11.13 -1.48 -6.73
CA ALA A 114 9.96 -0.83 -7.34
C ALA A 114 10.37 0.23 -8.37
N VAL A 115 11.37 1.03 -8.03
CA VAL A 115 11.89 2.10 -8.89
C VAL A 115 12.61 1.53 -10.11
N ALA A 116 13.45 0.50 -9.93
CA ALA A 116 14.09 -0.16 -11.07
C ALA A 116 13.05 -0.72 -12.05
N ALA A 117 11.99 -1.36 -11.55
CA ALA A 117 10.89 -1.86 -12.38
C ALA A 117 10.13 -0.71 -13.09
N ALA A 118 9.81 0.37 -12.36
CA ALA A 118 9.09 1.52 -12.91
C ALA A 118 9.90 2.23 -14.00
N VAL A 119 11.22 2.42 -13.78
CA VAL A 119 12.12 3.03 -14.75
C VAL A 119 12.30 2.14 -15.98
N ALA A 120 12.45 0.83 -15.81
CA ALA A 120 12.52 -0.11 -16.93
C ALA A 120 11.25 -0.04 -17.79
N GLN A 121 10.08 -0.01 -17.14
CA GLN A 121 8.80 0.12 -17.85
C GLN A 121 8.71 1.49 -18.56
N ALA A 122 9.03 2.58 -17.88
CA ALA A 122 9.00 3.92 -18.48
C ALA A 122 9.91 4.01 -19.72
N ARG A 123 11.13 3.44 -19.67
CA ARG A 123 12.01 3.36 -20.83
C ARG A 123 11.41 2.54 -21.97
N SER A 124 10.80 1.40 -21.66
CA SER A 124 10.17 0.54 -22.68
C SER A 124 9.01 1.23 -23.41
N THR A 125 8.36 2.20 -22.74
CA THR A 125 7.25 2.97 -23.31
C THR A 125 7.66 4.37 -23.80
N GLY A 126 8.95 4.70 -23.79
CA GLY A 126 9.46 6.04 -24.17
C GLY A 126 9.03 7.16 -23.22
N ALA A 127 8.61 6.86 -21.99
CA ALA A 127 8.21 7.84 -21.00
C ALA A 127 9.43 8.52 -20.37
N SER A 128 9.32 9.83 -20.13
CA SER A 128 10.35 10.65 -19.50
C SER A 128 10.32 10.61 -17.97
N GLN A 129 9.30 10.00 -17.38
CA GLN A 129 9.07 9.91 -15.94
C GLN A 129 8.59 8.51 -15.57
N ALA A 130 8.94 8.07 -14.38
CA ALA A 130 8.46 6.81 -13.81
C ALA A 130 7.64 7.05 -12.54
N ARG A 131 6.64 6.19 -12.31
CA ARG A 131 5.93 6.14 -11.03
C ARG A 131 6.14 4.78 -10.39
N ALA A 132 6.72 4.79 -9.19
CA ALA A 132 6.94 3.58 -8.40
C ALA A 132 5.95 3.51 -7.25
N ARG A 133 5.40 2.31 -7.01
CA ARG A 133 4.59 2.03 -5.83
C ARG A 133 5.30 1.02 -4.96
N VAL A 134 5.45 1.35 -3.68
CA VAL A 134 5.98 0.47 -2.65
C VAL A 134 4.84 0.12 -1.73
N THR A 135 4.63 -1.16 -1.42
CA THR A 135 3.54 -1.59 -0.54
C THR A 135 4.10 -2.22 0.72
N PHE A 136 3.57 -1.82 1.88
CA PHE A 136 3.84 -2.45 3.17
C PHE A 136 2.50 -2.84 3.81
N ALA A 137 2.38 -4.08 4.25
CA ALA A 137 1.22 -4.53 5.01
C ALA A 137 1.45 -4.35 6.52
N ASN A 138 0.39 -4.00 7.25
CA ASN A 138 0.37 -3.84 8.70
C ASN A 138 1.62 -3.13 9.25
N ALA A 139 2.03 -2.06 8.59
CA ALA A 139 3.33 -1.40 8.80
C ALA A 139 3.44 -0.70 10.16
N GLY A 140 2.31 -0.40 10.81
CA GLY A 140 2.25 0.42 12.01
C GLY A 140 2.68 1.85 11.70
N THR A 141 3.72 2.35 12.38
CA THR A 141 4.24 3.70 12.17
C THR A 141 5.40 3.71 11.18
N LEU A 142 5.25 4.49 10.11
CA LEU A 142 6.34 4.85 9.21
C LEU A 142 6.97 6.15 9.72
N THR A 143 8.23 6.10 10.11
CA THR A 143 8.96 7.26 10.64
C THR A 143 9.48 8.16 9.51
N SER A 144 9.83 9.40 9.86
CA SER A 144 10.52 10.32 8.94
C SER A 144 11.79 9.70 8.33
N ASP A 145 12.57 8.96 9.12
CA ASP A 145 13.77 8.23 8.64
C ASP A 145 13.44 7.19 7.57
N ILE A 146 12.31 6.50 7.69
CA ILE A 146 11.85 5.55 6.67
C ILE A 146 11.49 6.30 5.38
N PHE A 147 10.76 7.42 5.45
CA PHE A 147 10.44 8.21 4.26
C PHE A 147 11.69 8.79 3.60
N ASN A 148 12.66 9.29 4.38
CA ASN A 148 13.95 9.76 3.88
C ASN A 148 14.73 8.63 3.20
N ALA A 149 14.75 7.42 3.78
CA ALA A 149 15.40 6.27 3.18
C ALA A 149 14.75 5.87 1.85
N ILE A 150 13.42 5.88 1.76
CA ILE A 150 12.68 5.62 0.52
C ILE A 150 13.03 6.68 -0.54
N ALA A 151 13.02 7.97 -0.19
CA ALA A 151 13.39 9.03 -1.11
C ALA A 151 14.83 8.87 -1.64
N ASN A 152 15.80 8.61 -0.75
CA ASN A 152 17.21 8.39 -1.12
C ASN A 152 17.39 7.14 -2.00
N ALA A 153 16.69 6.05 -1.69
CA ALA A 153 16.69 4.83 -2.50
C ALA A 153 16.12 5.08 -3.90
N ALA A 154 15.08 5.92 -4.01
CA ALA A 154 14.48 6.27 -5.29
C ALA A 154 15.39 7.13 -6.16
N LEU A 155 16.06 8.12 -5.57
CA LEU A 155 17.07 8.93 -6.26
C LEU A 155 18.21 8.06 -6.81
N SER A 156 18.71 7.13 -5.97
CA SER A 156 19.79 6.21 -6.34
C SER A 156 19.39 5.25 -7.47
N ALA A 157 18.16 4.71 -7.42
CA ALA A 157 17.67 3.74 -8.40
C ALA A 157 17.12 4.38 -9.70
N GLY A 158 16.76 5.66 -9.68
CA GLY A 158 16.15 6.37 -10.81
C GLY A 158 17.04 6.48 -12.05
N LYS A 159 18.37 6.39 -11.91
CA LYS A 159 19.36 6.41 -13.00
C LYS A 159 19.09 7.51 -14.04
N GLY A 160 18.93 8.76 -13.59
CA GLY A 160 18.72 9.94 -14.44
C GLY A 160 17.29 10.14 -14.94
N MET A 161 16.32 9.33 -14.50
CA MET A 161 14.90 9.54 -14.75
C MET A 161 14.24 10.19 -13.51
N SER A 162 13.30 11.12 -13.73
CA SER A 162 12.47 11.63 -12.64
C SER A 162 11.49 10.55 -12.17
N VAL A 163 11.49 10.25 -10.88
CA VAL A 163 10.66 9.19 -10.28
C VAL A 163 9.80 9.76 -9.15
N SER A 164 8.48 9.59 -9.26
CA SER A 164 7.56 9.81 -8.12
C SER A 164 7.31 8.50 -7.39
N VAL A 165 7.39 8.49 -6.07
CA VAL A 165 7.15 7.30 -5.24
C VAL A 165 5.93 7.49 -4.35
N VAL A 166 5.04 6.50 -4.38
CA VAL A 166 3.91 6.39 -3.45
C VAL A 166 4.09 5.15 -2.59
N VAL A 167 3.94 5.30 -1.28
CA VAL A 167 3.85 4.19 -0.34
C VAL A 167 2.38 3.84 -0.14
N ASN A 168 2.01 2.60 -0.46
CA ASN A 168 0.74 2.01 -0.06
C ASN A 168 0.95 1.30 1.28
N ALA A 169 0.33 1.80 2.34
CA ALA A 169 0.30 1.12 3.62
C ALA A 169 -1.04 0.38 3.76
N ASP A 170 -0.99 -0.94 3.65
CA ASP A 170 -2.15 -1.81 3.68
C ASP A 170 -2.43 -2.27 5.11
N THR A 171 -3.67 -2.16 5.55
CA THR A 171 -4.15 -2.93 6.70
C THR A 171 -4.79 -4.22 6.20
N LEU A 172 -4.36 -5.36 6.73
CA LEU A 172 -4.94 -6.66 6.42
C LEU A 172 -5.95 -7.08 7.48
N ASP A 173 -7.04 -7.71 7.07
CA ASP A 173 -7.97 -8.37 7.98
C ASP A 173 -7.42 -9.72 8.49
N ALA A 174 -8.19 -10.38 9.35
CA ALA A 174 -7.83 -11.68 9.93
C ALA A 174 -7.69 -12.80 8.89
N THR A 175 -8.25 -12.64 7.69
CA THR A 175 -8.13 -13.59 6.58
C THR A 175 -6.90 -13.31 5.69
N GLY A 176 -6.22 -12.19 5.93
CA GLY A 176 -5.08 -11.72 5.13
C GLY A 176 -5.47 -10.91 3.91
N ALA A 177 -6.76 -10.58 3.73
CA ALA A 177 -7.21 -9.69 2.67
C ALA A 177 -7.00 -8.22 3.07
N VAL A 178 -6.80 -7.33 2.09
CA VAL A 178 -6.65 -5.90 2.37
C VAL A 178 -7.98 -5.33 2.84
N ALA A 179 -8.02 -4.82 4.06
CA ALA A 179 -9.18 -4.17 4.66
C ALA A 179 -9.16 -2.66 4.41
N ALA A 180 -7.96 -2.07 4.37
CA ALA A 180 -7.75 -0.66 4.05
C ALA A 180 -6.37 -0.43 3.42
N ARG A 181 -6.23 0.66 2.66
CA ARG A 181 -4.97 1.16 2.10
C ARG A 181 -4.89 2.66 2.28
N MET A 182 -3.80 3.10 2.92
CA MET A 182 -3.39 4.50 2.94
C MET A 182 -2.34 4.71 1.85
N SER A 183 -2.53 5.68 0.95
CA SER A 183 -1.55 6.02 -0.09
C SER A 183 -0.81 7.30 0.29
N ILE A 184 0.49 7.21 0.54
CA ILE A 184 1.32 8.30 1.04
C ILE A 184 2.29 8.73 -0.06
N ASP A 185 2.23 10.01 -0.44
CA ASP A 185 3.25 10.60 -1.31
C ASP A 185 4.54 10.79 -0.53
N VAL A 186 5.63 10.18 -1.00
CA VAL A 186 6.90 10.19 -0.27
C VAL A 186 7.51 11.58 -0.22
N ALA A 187 7.37 12.40 -1.27
CA ALA A 187 7.93 13.74 -1.30
C ALA A 187 7.23 14.64 -0.27
N LEU A 188 5.90 14.57 -0.19
CA LEU A 188 5.12 15.29 0.82
C LEU A 188 5.42 14.77 2.24
N ALA A 189 5.61 13.46 2.40
CA ALA A 189 5.98 12.88 3.69
C ALA A 189 7.35 13.34 4.18
N VAL A 190 8.36 13.36 3.31
CA VAL A 190 9.68 13.92 3.59
C VAL A 190 9.58 15.41 3.95
N GLN A 191 8.82 16.19 3.17
CA GLN A 191 8.63 17.63 3.43
C GLN A 191 7.98 17.88 4.78
N SER A 192 7.00 17.04 5.18
CA SER A 192 6.34 17.18 6.48
C SER A 192 7.29 16.90 7.65
N GLY A 193 8.30 16.04 7.46
CA GLY A 193 9.21 15.58 8.51
C GLY A 193 8.55 14.73 9.61
N ARG A 194 7.28 14.32 9.42
CA ARG A 194 6.48 13.63 10.44
C ARG A 194 6.53 12.12 10.28
N SER A 195 6.44 11.44 11.41
CA SER A 195 6.05 10.03 11.44
C SER A 195 4.54 9.90 11.18
N ILE A 196 4.13 8.87 10.45
CA ILE A 196 2.73 8.59 10.11
C ILE A 196 2.37 7.20 10.64
N ASN A 197 1.38 7.13 11.52
CA ASN A 197 0.78 5.85 11.92
C ASN A 197 -0.25 5.43 10.86
N THR A 198 0.05 4.32 10.19
CA THR A 198 -0.68 3.84 9.01
C THR A 198 -1.76 2.80 9.32
N SER A 199 -1.92 2.42 10.59
CA SER A 199 -2.94 1.46 11.00
C SER A 199 -4.35 2.05 10.82
N ILE A 200 -5.28 1.24 10.30
CA ILE A 200 -6.70 1.59 10.18
C ILE A 200 -7.54 0.41 10.67
N ASP A 201 -8.36 0.63 11.70
CA ASP A 201 -9.33 -0.36 12.17
C ASP A 201 -10.68 -0.11 11.49
N VAL A 202 -11.04 -1.00 10.56
CA VAL A 202 -12.31 -0.95 9.82
C VAL A 202 -13.38 -1.89 10.38
N ASN A 203 -13.07 -2.68 11.40
CA ASN A 203 -14.02 -3.64 11.94
C ASN A 203 -15.06 -2.90 12.79
N ALA A 204 -16.32 -2.87 12.34
CA ALA A 204 -17.42 -2.23 13.06
C ALA A 204 -17.61 -2.81 14.48
N ASN A 205 -17.30 -4.09 14.67
CA ASN A 205 -17.40 -4.78 15.95
C ASN A 205 -16.13 -4.66 16.81
N SER A 206 -15.14 -3.89 16.38
CA SER A 206 -13.98 -3.62 17.23
C SER A 206 -14.43 -2.83 18.46
N ARG A 207 -13.78 -3.07 19.60
CA ARG A 207 -14.12 -2.38 20.85
C ARG A 207 -14.11 -0.86 20.68
N THR A 208 -13.17 -0.33 19.91
CA THR A 208 -13.02 1.11 19.72
C THR A 208 -14.11 1.67 18.80
N ASN A 209 -14.35 1.05 17.64
CA ASN A 209 -15.35 1.54 16.70
C ASN A 209 -16.76 1.44 17.29
N ALA A 210 -17.10 0.32 17.94
CA ALA A 210 -18.38 0.13 18.60
C ALA A 210 -18.60 1.13 19.75
N ALA A 211 -17.57 1.41 20.57
CA ALA A 211 -17.69 2.39 21.65
C ALA A 211 -17.93 3.81 21.13
N ILE A 212 -17.32 4.19 20.01
CA ILE A 212 -17.52 5.50 19.38
C ILE A 212 -18.93 5.58 18.78
N ALA A 213 -19.37 4.56 18.04
CA ALA A 213 -20.72 4.51 17.48
C ALA A 213 -21.78 4.66 18.58
N ASN A 214 -21.72 3.81 19.62
CA ASN A 214 -22.63 3.87 20.76
C ASN A 214 -22.62 5.22 21.47
N HIS A 215 -21.47 5.88 21.57
CA HIS A 215 -21.36 7.21 22.17
C HIS A 215 -22.10 8.25 21.33
N LEU A 216 -21.82 8.28 20.02
CA LEU A 216 -22.41 9.23 19.07
C LEU A 216 -23.91 9.02 18.89
N GLU A 217 -24.40 7.79 18.98
CA GLU A 217 -25.83 7.46 18.96
C GLU A 217 -26.62 8.14 20.09
N ASN A 218 -25.99 8.54 21.20
CA ASN A 218 -26.70 9.31 22.23
C ASN A 218 -27.02 10.75 21.79
N TYR A 219 -26.30 11.27 20.79
CA TYR A 219 -26.37 12.67 20.37
C TYR A 219 -26.95 12.84 18.97
N PHE A 220 -26.82 11.83 18.11
CA PHE A 220 -27.25 11.90 16.70
C PHE A 220 -28.29 10.82 16.39
N ALA A 221 -29.23 11.17 15.50
CA ALA A 221 -30.26 10.26 15.01
C ALA A 221 -29.82 9.48 13.74
N ASN A 222 -28.63 9.76 13.22
CA ASN A 222 -28.10 9.15 12.01
C ASN A 222 -27.70 7.69 12.25
N ASP A 223 -27.89 6.85 11.23
CA ASP A 223 -27.11 5.63 11.07
C ASP A 223 -25.65 6.00 10.74
N MET A 224 -24.70 5.23 11.25
CA MET A 224 -23.29 5.56 11.17
C MET A 224 -22.41 4.34 10.96
N ALA A 225 -21.36 4.49 10.14
CA ALA A 225 -20.21 3.59 10.13
C ALA A 225 -19.02 4.31 10.75
N VAL A 226 -18.23 3.60 11.57
CA VAL A 226 -17.04 4.15 12.23
C VAL A 226 -15.82 3.34 11.85
N VAL A 227 -14.78 4.04 11.41
CA VAL A 227 -13.44 3.48 11.23
C VAL A 227 -12.44 4.29 12.05
N THR A 228 -11.42 3.66 12.61
CA THR A 228 -10.46 4.35 13.47
C THR A 228 -9.05 4.29 12.90
N PHE A 229 -8.45 5.46 12.66
CA PHE A 229 -7.05 5.57 12.29
C PHE A 229 -6.17 5.50 13.54
N GLY A 230 -5.01 4.87 13.38
CA GLY A 230 -3.95 4.86 14.39
C GLY A 230 -3.28 6.23 14.54
N GLN A 231 -3.20 7.00 13.46
CA GLN A 231 -2.79 8.40 13.52
C GLN A 231 -3.84 9.20 14.30
N LYS A 232 -3.37 10.19 15.09
CA LYS A 232 -4.19 11.19 15.77
C LYS A 232 -3.84 12.59 15.26
N GLY A 233 -4.84 13.42 15.01
CA GLY A 233 -4.69 14.74 14.39
C GLY A 233 -4.18 14.72 12.95
N SER A 234 -3.56 15.81 12.51
CA SER A 234 -3.16 15.98 11.11
C SER A 234 -2.10 14.98 10.64
N PHE A 235 -2.21 14.55 9.37
CA PHE A 235 -1.16 13.83 8.63
C PHE A 235 -0.05 14.77 8.12
N GLY A 236 -0.26 16.09 8.14
CA GLY A 236 0.62 17.06 7.49
C GLY A 236 0.49 17.10 5.96
N MET A 237 -0.43 16.32 5.39
CA MET A 237 -0.76 16.27 3.97
C MET A 237 -2.18 15.71 3.78
N ASN A 238 -2.74 15.88 2.59
CA ASN A 238 -3.93 15.16 2.17
C ASN A 238 -3.57 13.72 1.79
N VAL A 239 -4.21 12.75 2.43
CA VAL A 239 -3.90 11.33 2.26
C VAL A 239 -5.08 10.62 1.61
N PRO A 240 -4.91 10.06 0.39
CA PRO A 240 -5.89 9.16 -0.20
C PRO A 240 -5.98 7.85 0.58
N VAL A 241 -7.21 7.45 0.87
CA VAL A 241 -7.54 6.22 1.61
C VAL A 241 -8.56 5.43 0.81
N ALA A 242 -8.37 4.11 0.77
CA ALA A 242 -9.35 3.15 0.31
C ALA A 242 -9.66 2.17 1.44
N LEU A 243 -10.91 1.98 1.84
CA LEU A 243 -11.25 1.10 2.96
C LEU A 243 -12.58 0.36 2.77
N LYS A 244 -12.71 -0.79 3.41
CA LYS A 244 -13.90 -1.63 3.37
C LYS A 244 -14.71 -1.47 4.66
N ALA A 245 -15.37 -0.32 4.80
CA ALA A 245 -16.28 -0.05 5.91
C ALA A 245 -17.57 -0.85 5.78
N ASP A 246 -18.20 -1.16 6.91
CA ASP A 246 -19.58 -1.66 6.92
C ASP A 246 -20.54 -0.49 6.66
N LEU A 247 -21.05 -0.43 5.43
CA LEU A 247 -22.00 0.59 5.00
C LEU A 247 -23.42 0.02 4.85
N SER A 248 -23.71 -1.16 5.41
CA SER A 248 -24.95 -1.89 5.15
C SER A 248 -26.22 -1.13 5.56
N ALA A 249 -26.11 -0.21 6.54
CA ALA A 249 -27.21 0.64 7.00
C ALA A 249 -27.29 2.00 6.28
N LEU A 250 -26.40 2.30 5.33
CA LEU A 250 -26.25 3.65 4.76
C LEU A 250 -26.62 3.71 3.28
N ASN A 251 -27.22 4.83 2.84
CA ASN A 251 -27.32 5.15 1.42
C ASN A 251 -25.95 5.60 0.86
N VAL A 252 -25.32 4.67 0.15
CA VAL A 252 -23.97 4.85 -0.43
C VAL A 252 -23.84 5.93 -1.51
N ASN A 253 -24.94 6.55 -1.94
CA ASN A 253 -24.92 7.64 -2.93
C ASN A 253 -24.89 9.03 -2.29
N SER A 254 -25.02 9.13 -0.96
CA SER A 254 -25.06 10.41 -0.23
C SER A 254 -24.13 10.44 0.97
N LEU A 255 -23.04 9.65 0.95
CA LEU A 255 -22.13 9.56 2.07
C LEU A 255 -21.50 10.92 2.44
N GLN A 256 -21.37 11.16 3.74
CA GLN A 256 -20.66 12.26 4.35
C GLN A 256 -19.63 11.72 5.34
N PHE A 257 -18.54 12.46 5.52
CA PHE A 257 -17.38 12.02 6.27
C PHE A 257 -17.04 13.04 7.34
N TYR A 258 -16.86 12.59 8.56
CA TYR A 258 -16.50 13.43 9.70
C TYR A 258 -15.26 12.88 10.40
N SER A 259 -14.30 13.75 10.70
CA SER A 259 -13.21 13.45 11.61
C SER A 259 -13.75 13.59 13.02
N TYR A 260 -13.64 12.56 13.84
CA TYR A 260 -14.03 12.55 15.24
C TYR A 260 -12.81 12.34 16.13
N ASP A 261 -12.53 13.34 16.97
CA ASP A 261 -11.49 13.27 17.99
C ASP A 261 -12.09 12.88 19.35
N VAL A 262 -11.81 11.64 19.75
CA VAL A 262 -12.23 11.08 21.03
C VAL A 262 -11.71 11.88 22.21
N ALA A 263 -10.51 12.46 22.12
CA ALA A 263 -9.89 13.16 23.25
C ALA A 263 -10.58 14.49 23.57
N SER A 264 -11.01 15.22 22.53
CA SER A 264 -11.72 16.49 22.68
C SER A 264 -13.24 16.36 22.59
N ASN A 265 -13.75 15.15 22.31
CA ASN A 265 -15.17 14.89 22.02
C ASN A 265 -15.73 15.86 20.96
N SER A 266 -14.96 16.09 19.91
CA SER A 266 -15.30 17.02 18.84
C SER A 266 -15.31 16.32 17.49
N TYR A 267 -16.15 16.80 16.59
CA TYR A 267 -16.18 16.35 15.21
C TYR A 267 -16.11 17.53 14.25
N SER A 268 -15.56 17.27 13.07
CA SER A 268 -15.54 18.22 11.96
C SER A 268 -15.75 17.49 10.65
N GLU A 269 -16.46 18.13 9.72
CA GLU A 269 -16.66 17.59 8.39
C GLU A 269 -15.33 17.50 7.63
N ILE A 270 -15.14 16.38 6.95
CA ILE A 270 -14.06 16.18 5.99
C ILE A 270 -14.66 16.46 4.61
N ALA A 271 -14.50 17.70 4.13
CA ALA A 271 -14.90 18.06 2.78
C ALA A 271 -14.07 17.27 1.76
N THR A 272 -14.67 16.22 1.17
CA THR A 272 -13.99 15.28 0.29
C THR A 272 -14.96 14.68 -0.70
N GLU A 273 -14.48 14.47 -1.92
CA GLU A 273 -15.17 13.63 -2.89
C GLU A 273 -14.90 12.17 -2.53
N TYR A 274 -15.88 11.30 -2.75
CA TYR A 274 -15.71 9.87 -2.55
C TYR A 274 -16.19 9.07 -3.76
N SER A 275 -15.69 7.84 -3.86
CA SER A 275 -16.19 6.85 -4.81
C SER A 275 -16.14 5.47 -4.18
N ILE A 276 -16.95 4.54 -4.68
CA ILE A 276 -16.90 3.14 -4.27
C ILE A 276 -16.48 2.33 -5.48
N ASP A 277 -15.41 1.55 -5.33
CA ASP A 277 -14.95 0.69 -6.42
C ASP A 277 -15.79 -0.59 -6.54
N ARG A 278 -15.56 -1.33 -7.63
CA ARG A 278 -16.27 -2.60 -7.90
C ARG A 278 -16.10 -3.67 -6.80
N ASN A 279 -15.08 -3.55 -5.96
CA ASN A 279 -14.80 -4.48 -4.88
C ASN A 279 -15.40 -3.97 -3.54
N GLY A 280 -16.10 -2.84 -3.56
CA GLY A 280 -16.77 -2.25 -2.41
C GLY A 280 -15.82 -1.50 -1.47
N TYR A 281 -14.66 -1.03 -1.94
CA TYR A 281 -13.85 -0.10 -1.14
C TYR A 281 -14.34 1.33 -1.37
N VAL A 282 -14.52 2.05 -0.27
CA VAL A 282 -14.76 3.49 -0.28
C VAL A 282 -13.43 4.20 -0.40
N HIS A 283 -13.29 5.03 -1.43
CA HIS A 283 -12.14 5.87 -1.71
C HIS A 283 -12.48 7.30 -1.34
N PHE A 284 -11.65 7.94 -0.51
CA PHE A 284 -11.75 9.36 -0.18
C PHE A 284 -10.38 9.90 0.22
N THR A 285 -10.27 11.21 0.39
CA THR A 285 -9.02 11.86 0.85
C THR A 285 -9.25 12.55 2.19
N THR A 286 -8.33 12.41 3.13
CA THR A 286 -8.40 13.08 4.44
C THR A 286 -7.09 13.78 4.83
N PRO A 287 -7.14 14.99 5.43
CA PRO A 287 -5.97 15.66 5.99
C PRO A 287 -5.62 15.21 7.42
N THR A 288 -6.51 14.47 8.08
CA THR A 288 -6.38 14.09 9.50
C THR A 288 -6.58 12.60 9.70
N GLY A 289 -5.78 12.02 10.58
CA GLY A 289 -5.96 10.69 11.13
C GLY A 289 -6.58 10.84 12.51
N ASN A 290 -7.80 10.35 12.67
CA ASN A 290 -8.60 10.30 13.88
C ASN A 290 -9.57 9.12 13.69
N SER A 291 -10.70 9.07 14.37
CA SER A 291 -11.80 8.23 13.88
C SER A 291 -12.51 8.96 12.74
N VAL A 292 -12.91 8.23 11.71
CA VAL A 292 -13.78 8.75 10.65
C VAL A 292 -15.15 8.14 10.85
N VAL A 293 -16.12 9.03 11.00
CA VAL A 293 -17.55 8.70 11.07
C VAL A 293 -18.13 8.94 9.69
N ILE A 294 -18.76 7.92 9.14
CA ILE A 294 -19.40 7.95 7.83
C ILE A 294 -20.91 7.87 8.06
N THR A 295 -21.64 8.81 7.50
CA THR A 295 -23.12 8.85 7.51
C THR A 295 -23.60 9.02 6.07
N ASP A 296 -24.91 8.93 5.82
CA ASP A 296 -25.52 9.15 4.51
C ASP A 296 -26.35 10.46 4.42
N ALA A 297 -26.29 11.25 5.48
CA ALA A 297 -26.87 12.59 5.61
C ALA A 297 -26.03 13.40 6.63
N PRO A 298 -26.19 14.74 6.67
CA PRO A 298 -25.51 15.55 7.67
C PRO A 298 -25.81 15.08 9.09
N LEU A 299 -24.82 15.15 9.97
CA LEU A 299 -25.03 14.86 11.40
C LEU A 299 -26.11 15.78 11.97
N THR A 300 -27.19 15.18 12.48
CA THR A 300 -28.35 15.89 13.00
C THR A 300 -28.51 15.56 14.49
N ALA A 301 -28.45 16.59 15.33
CA ALA A 301 -28.60 16.43 16.77
C ALA A 301 -30.02 15.94 17.14
N LYS A 302 -30.09 15.12 18.19
CA LYS A 302 -31.33 14.69 18.85
C LYS A 302 -31.91 15.78 19.74
#